data_AF-A0A516KG32-F1
#
_entry.id   AF-A0A516KG32-F1
#
_cell.length_a   1.000
_cell.length_b   1.000
_cell.length_c   1.000
_cell.angle_alpha   90.00
_cell.angle_beta   90.00
_cell.angle_gamma   90.00
#
_symmetry.space_group_name_H-M   'P 1'
#
loop_
_entity.id
_entity.type
_entity.pdbx_description
1 polymer ?
#
loop_
_entity_poly.entity_id
_entity_poly.type
_entity_poly.pdbx_seq_one_letter_code
_entity_poly.pdbx_strand_id
1 'polypeptide(L)'
;MQFFFILKNSLLLPRKDALFQLNRVSMRNTIAYVFIVMFILQVPDMISAIVKMDKHIGMPKEIYILNLIVSYPLLFIFATIIGISLLAALSLLLVFMLNRKLAYPYIWKVTTYSLTIPIIMYHVLLEPLALDYSLAEIIFILFFLLLMYRIITIYPKYNGKIR
;
A
#
# COMPACT_ATOMS: atom_id res chain seq x y z
N MET A 1 9.51 15.27 8.91
CA MET A 1 10.59 14.35 9.33
C MET A 1 10.14 12.90 9.49
N GLN A 2 8.95 12.59 10.03
CA GLN A 2 8.47 11.20 10.17
C GLN A 2 8.04 10.53 8.85
N PHE A 3 7.44 11.26 7.90
CA PHE A 3 7.09 10.71 6.59
C PHE A 3 8.30 10.13 5.85
N PHE A 4 9.34 10.93 5.66
CA PHE A 4 10.58 10.50 4.98
C PHE A 4 11.27 9.35 5.71
N PHE A 5 11.20 9.32 7.04
CA PHE A 5 11.70 8.19 7.83
C PHE A 5 10.94 6.89 7.51
N ILE A 6 9.60 6.96 7.44
CA ILE A 6 8.76 5.80 7.08
C ILE A 6 9.07 5.38 5.65
N LEU A 7 9.02 6.31 4.68
CA LEU A 7 9.30 6.04 3.27
C LEU A 7 10.66 5.36 3.08
N LYS A 8 11.73 5.92 3.66
CA LYS A 8 13.07 5.35 3.58
C LYS A 8 13.12 3.93 4.14
N ASN A 9 12.51 3.67 5.29
CA ASN A 9 12.52 2.34 5.88
C ASN A 9 11.61 1.35 5.13
N SER A 10 10.50 1.81 4.53
CA SER A 10 9.63 0.99 3.68
C SER A 10 10.38 0.48 2.45
N LEU A 11 11.19 1.34 1.81
CA LEU A 11 12.05 0.96 0.68
C LEU A 11 13.17 -0.02 1.04
N LEU A 12 13.50 -0.14 2.34
CA LEU A 12 14.54 -1.03 2.84
C LEU A 12 13.99 -2.37 3.33
N LEU A 13 12.68 -2.61 3.22
CA LEU A 13 12.10 -3.92 3.50
C LEU A 13 12.65 -4.98 2.52
N PRO A 14 12.93 -6.21 3.00
CA PRO A 14 12.57 -6.79 4.30
C PRO A 14 13.68 -6.71 5.37
N ARG A 15 14.61 -5.74 5.31
CA ARG A 15 15.73 -5.67 6.27
C ARG A 15 15.22 -5.59 7.72
N LYS A 16 15.74 -6.46 8.59
CA LYS A 16 15.30 -6.61 9.99
C LYS A 16 15.25 -5.27 10.75
N ASP A 17 16.32 -4.47 10.67
CA ASP A 17 16.39 -3.20 11.39
C ASP A 17 15.33 -2.21 10.93
N ALA A 18 15.07 -2.14 9.62
CA ALA A 18 14.03 -1.28 9.05
C ALA A 18 12.64 -1.72 9.49
N LEU A 19 12.37 -3.03 9.49
CA LEU A 19 11.12 -3.62 9.96
C LEU A 19 10.84 -3.28 11.44
N PHE A 20 11.82 -3.46 12.33
CA PHE A 20 11.64 -3.14 13.75
C PHE A 20 11.50 -1.64 14.01
N GLN A 21 12.18 -0.80 13.25
CA GLN A 21 11.99 0.65 13.30
C GLN A 21 10.58 1.05 12.87
N LEU A 22 10.08 0.51 11.76
CA LEU A 22 8.73 0.76 11.26
C LEU A 22 7.64 0.30 12.23
N ASN A 23 7.86 -0.81 12.94
CA ASN A 23 6.90 -1.29 13.94
C ASN A 23 6.73 -0.35 15.14
N ARG A 24 7.77 0.42 15.49
CA ARG A 24 7.71 1.41 16.58
C ARG A 24 6.92 2.66 16.20
N VAL A 25 6.65 2.86 14.92
CA VAL A 25 5.82 3.97 14.45
C VAL A 25 4.37 3.79 14.92
N SER A 26 3.79 4.89 15.42
CA SER A 26 2.41 4.91 15.86
C SER A 26 1.44 4.67 14.70
N MET A 27 0.31 4.01 14.97
CA MET A 27 -0.71 3.74 13.95
C MET A 27 -1.22 5.02 13.27
N ARG A 28 -1.37 6.11 14.05
CA ARG A 28 -1.72 7.44 13.52
C ARG A 28 -0.77 7.88 12.40
N ASN A 29 0.53 7.72 12.61
CA ASN A 29 1.54 8.11 11.62
C ASN A 29 1.58 7.16 10.43
N THR A 30 1.28 5.87 10.63
CA THR A 30 1.10 4.91 9.53
C THR A 30 -0.07 5.32 8.63
N ILE A 31 -1.21 5.67 9.23
CA ILE A 31 -2.38 6.13 8.48
C ILE A 31 -2.05 7.42 7.74
N ALA A 32 -1.45 8.42 8.42
CA ALA A 32 -1.03 9.66 7.77
C ALA A 32 -0.06 9.41 6.60
N TYR A 33 0.85 8.43 6.72
CA TYR A 33 1.73 8.01 5.63
C TYR A 33 0.94 7.49 4.42
N VAL A 34 -0.04 6.59 4.64
CA VAL A 34 -0.92 6.09 3.56
C VAL A 34 -1.63 7.24 2.88
N PHE A 35 -2.26 8.14 3.64
CA PHE A 35 -2.97 9.29 3.08
C PHE A 35 -2.07 10.14 2.19
N ILE A 36 -0.85 10.46 2.64
CA ILE A 36 0.09 11.27 1.84
C ILE A 36 0.52 10.53 0.58
N VAL A 37 0.91 9.25 0.67
CA VAL A 37 1.32 8.46 -0.50
C VAL A 37 0.18 8.37 -1.51
N MET A 38 -1.02 8.04 -1.07
CA MET A 38 -2.18 7.90 -1.95
C MET A 38 -2.58 9.23 -2.58
N PHE A 39 -2.46 10.34 -1.87
CA PHE A 39 -2.71 11.65 -2.45
C PHE A 39 -1.71 11.96 -3.57
N ILE A 40 -0.42 11.73 -3.34
CA ILE A 40 0.63 11.95 -4.34
C ILE A 40 0.41 11.09 -5.59
N LEU A 41 0.05 9.81 -5.41
CA LEU A 41 -0.17 8.88 -6.52
C LEU A 41 -1.34 9.28 -7.44
N GLN A 42 -2.34 9.98 -6.91
CA GLN A 42 -3.52 10.36 -7.69
C GLN A 42 -3.37 11.66 -8.46
N VAL A 43 -2.38 12.49 -8.12
CA VAL A 43 -2.19 13.81 -8.78
C VAL A 43 -2.00 13.67 -10.30
N PRO A 44 -1.16 12.76 -10.83
CA PRO A 44 -0.97 12.61 -12.28
C PRO A 44 -2.26 12.24 -13.01
N ASP A 45 -3.06 11.34 -12.42
CA ASP A 45 -4.34 10.90 -12.99
C ASP A 45 -5.36 12.04 -13.00
N MET A 46 -5.45 12.81 -11.91
CA MET A 46 -6.31 13.98 -11.84
C MET A 46 -5.92 15.05 -12.86
N ILE A 47 -4.62 15.34 -13.01
CA ILE A 47 -4.12 16.27 -14.02
C ILE A 47 -4.49 15.77 -15.43
N SER A 48 -4.24 14.50 -15.70
CA SER A 48 -4.55 13.88 -16.99
C SER A 48 -6.04 13.93 -17.31
N ALA A 49 -6.90 13.69 -16.31
CA ALA A 49 -8.35 13.77 -16.44
C ALA A 49 -8.81 15.21 -16.76
N ILE A 50 -8.23 16.23 -16.14
CA ILE A 50 -8.54 17.64 -16.40
C ILE A 50 -8.06 18.06 -17.80
N VAL A 51 -6.85 17.65 -18.20
CA VAL A 51 -6.25 18.02 -19.49
C VAL A 51 -6.97 17.35 -20.66
N LYS A 52 -7.37 16.08 -20.50
CA LYS A 52 -8.11 15.31 -21.51
C LYS A 52 -9.62 15.53 -21.43
N MET A 53 -10.08 16.45 -20.58
CA MET A 53 -11.50 16.70 -20.38
C MET A 53 -12.11 17.23 -21.68
N ASP A 54 -12.82 16.36 -22.38
CA ASP A 54 -13.49 16.74 -23.62
C ASP A 54 -14.77 17.53 -23.31
N LYS A 55 -15.17 18.43 -24.21
CA LYS A 55 -16.40 19.25 -24.03
C LYS A 55 -17.70 18.44 -24.09
N HIS A 56 -17.62 17.12 -24.25
CA HIS A 56 -18.73 16.21 -24.50
C HIS A 56 -19.25 15.49 -23.24
N ILE A 57 -18.72 15.82 -22.06
CA ILE A 57 -19.27 15.31 -20.81
C ILE A 57 -20.60 16.04 -20.58
N GLY A 58 -21.72 15.30 -20.51
CA GLY A 58 -23.07 15.84 -20.24
C GLY A 58 -23.26 16.46 -18.85
N MET A 59 -22.17 16.89 -18.21
CA MET A 59 -22.10 17.49 -16.89
C MET A 59 -21.36 18.83 -16.98
N PRO A 60 -21.84 19.88 -16.27
CA PRO A 60 -21.10 21.13 -16.15
C PRO A 60 -19.68 20.90 -15.62
N LYS A 61 -18.71 21.61 -16.18
CA LYS A 61 -17.28 21.47 -15.88
C LYS A 61 -16.97 21.67 -14.40
N GLU A 62 -17.66 22.61 -13.77
CA GLU A 62 -17.48 22.99 -12.37
C GLU A 62 -17.83 21.81 -11.45
N ILE A 63 -18.93 21.11 -11.77
CA ILE A 63 -19.38 19.97 -10.98
C ILE A 63 -18.45 18.77 -11.18
N TYR A 64 -17.97 18.56 -12.42
CA TYR A 64 -16.98 17.53 -12.71
C TYR A 64 -15.67 17.76 -11.93
N ILE A 65 -15.13 18.97 -11.97
CA ILE A 65 -13.90 19.33 -11.24
C ILE A 65 -14.09 19.18 -9.73
N LEU A 66 -15.22 19.64 -9.18
CA LEU A 66 -15.52 19.49 -7.76
C LEU A 66 -15.56 18.00 -7.36
N ASN A 67 -16.21 17.16 -8.17
CA ASN A 67 -16.27 15.72 -7.93
C ASN A 67 -14.88 15.08 -7.99
N LEU A 68 -14.07 15.47 -8.99
CA LEU A 68 -12.72 14.97 -9.17
C LEU A 68 -11.77 15.38 -8.02
N ILE A 69 -11.94 16.58 -7.44
CA ILE A 69 -11.07 17.04 -6.35
C ILE A 69 -11.51 16.49 -4.99
N VAL A 70 -12.82 16.32 -4.76
CA VAL A 70 -13.36 15.94 -3.45
C VAL A 70 -13.64 14.44 -3.37
N SER A 71 -14.49 13.93 -4.26
CA SER A 71 -15.00 12.57 -4.17
C SER A 71 -13.97 11.54 -4.57
N TYR A 72 -13.22 11.77 -5.65
CA TYR A 72 -12.27 10.80 -6.19
C TYR A 72 -11.15 10.47 -5.18
N PRO A 73 -10.42 11.45 -4.59
CA PRO A 73 -9.42 11.18 -3.56
C PRO A 73 -9.98 10.46 -2.33
N LEU A 74 -11.18 10.83 -1.91
CA LEU A 74 -11.80 10.24 -0.74
C LEU A 74 -12.13 8.76 -0.97
N LEU A 75 -12.80 8.45 -2.09
CA LEU A 75 -13.13 7.08 -2.46
C LEU A 75 -11.87 6.22 -2.64
N PHE A 76 -10.84 6.77 -3.29
CA PHE A 76 -9.58 6.07 -3.51
C PHE A 76 -8.88 5.74 -2.20
N ILE A 77 -8.85 6.66 -1.24
CA ILE A 77 -8.25 6.42 0.08
C ILE A 77 -9.02 5.33 0.84
N PHE A 78 -10.36 5.37 0.84
CA PHE A 78 -11.17 4.33 1.47
C PHE A 78 -10.96 2.96 0.82
N ALA A 79 -10.99 2.90 -0.51
CA ALA A 79 -10.69 1.68 -1.25
C ALA A 79 -9.30 1.13 -0.91
N THR A 80 -8.30 2.02 -0.80
CA THR A 80 -6.94 1.66 -0.37
C THR A 80 -6.93 1.05 1.03
N ILE A 81 -7.58 1.68 2.01
CA ILE A 81 -7.62 1.17 3.39
C ILE A 81 -8.29 -0.21 3.43
N ILE A 82 -9.36 -0.41 2.67
CA ILE A 82 -10.02 -1.70 2.52
C ILE A 82 -9.05 -2.72 1.90
N GLY A 83 -8.37 -2.36 0.81
CA GLY A 83 -7.38 -3.21 0.14
C GLY A 83 -6.23 -3.61 1.06
N ILE A 84 -5.64 -2.66 1.80
CA ILE A 84 -4.61 -2.93 2.81
C ILE A 84 -5.14 -3.90 3.87
N SER A 85 -6.36 -3.69 4.34
CA SER A 85 -6.97 -4.52 5.38
C SER A 85 -7.22 -5.95 4.90
N LEU A 86 -7.64 -6.11 3.65
CA LEU A 86 -7.82 -7.41 2.99
C LEU A 86 -6.48 -8.12 2.79
N LEU A 87 -5.46 -7.43 2.30
CA LEU A 87 -4.10 -7.98 2.17
C LEU A 87 -3.48 -8.33 3.53
N ALA A 88 -3.76 -7.55 4.57
CA ALA A 88 -3.33 -7.86 5.94
C ALA A 88 -4.04 -9.11 6.47
N ALA A 89 -5.33 -9.29 6.15
CA ALA A 89 -6.06 -10.51 6.47
C ALA A 89 -5.54 -11.74 5.71
N LEU A 90 -5.16 -11.60 4.44
CA LEU A 90 -4.47 -12.67 3.71
C LEU A 90 -3.09 -12.97 4.31
N SER A 91 -2.37 -11.95 4.78
CA SER A 91 -1.09 -12.11 5.44
C SER A 91 -1.21 -12.77 6.81
N LEU A 92 -2.36 -12.66 7.49
CA LEU A 92 -2.66 -13.43 8.70
C LEU A 92 -2.67 -14.94 8.42
N LEU A 93 -3.17 -15.38 7.25
CA LEU A 93 -3.12 -16.79 6.86
C LEU A 93 -1.67 -17.28 6.75
N LEU A 94 -0.78 -16.46 6.18
CA LEU A 94 0.66 -16.77 6.14
C LEU A 94 1.26 -16.85 7.55
N VAL A 95 0.89 -15.94 8.46
CA VAL A 95 1.34 -15.98 9.86
C VAL A 95 0.90 -17.27 10.55
N PHE A 96 -0.34 -17.70 10.32
CA PHE A 96 -0.89 -18.95 10.84
C PHE A 96 -0.15 -20.17 10.28
N MET A 97 -0.02 -20.27 8.95
CA MET A 97 0.70 -21.36 8.29
C MET A 97 2.16 -21.47 8.73
N LEU A 98 2.81 -20.34 9.02
CA LEU A 98 4.21 -20.28 9.45
C LEU A 98 4.40 -20.35 10.98
N ASN A 99 3.31 -20.47 11.74
CA ASN A 99 3.30 -20.48 13.21
C ASN A 99 4.10 -19.33 13.83
N ARG A 100 3.88 -18.09 13.38
CA ARG A 100 4.61 -16.90 13.86
C ARG A 100 3.79 -16.08 14.86
N LYS A 101 4.48 -15.49 15.84
CA LYS A 101 3.88 -14.57 16.82
C LYS A 101 3.80 -13.16 16.23
N LEU A 102 2.71 -12.85 15.52
CA LEU A 102 2.47 -11.52 14.97
C LEU A 102 1.00 -11.14 15.10
N ALA A 103 0.70 -10.10 15.88
CA ALA A 103 -0.67 -9.62 16.06
C ALA A 103 -1.12 -8.75 14.89
N TYR A 104 -2.43 -8.73 14.63
CA TYR A 104 -3.02 -8.04 13.47
C TYR A 104 -2.60 -6.57 13.30
N PRO A 105 -2.53 -5.70 14.34
CA PRO A 105 -2.08 -4.33 14.15
C PRO A 105 -0.66 -4.19 13.60
N TYR A 106 0.23 -5.14 13.91
CA TYR A 106 1.58 -5.17 13.34
C TYR A 106 1.57 -5.68 11.91
N ILE A 107 0.77 -6.71 11.61
CA ILE A 107 0.59 -7.20 10.24
C ILE A 107 0.09 -6.07 9.35
N TRP A 108 -0.95 -5.35 9.78
CA TRP A 108 -1.53 -4.25 9.03
C TRP A 108 -0.51 -3.15 8.73
N LYS A 109 0.27 -2.73 9.73
CA LYS A 109 1.36 -1.74 9.54
C LYS A 109 2.38 -2.24 8.53
N VAL A 110 2.82 -3.48 8.67
CA VAL A 110 3.87 -4.00 7.80
C VAL A 110 3.36 -4.24 6.38
N THR A 111 2.14 -4.75 6.21
CA THR A 111 1.45 -4.82 4.90
C THR A 111 1.42 -3.44 4.24
N THR A 112 1.05 -2.39 4.99
CA THR A 112 1.04 -1.01 4.50
C THR A 112 2.41 -0.59 3.98
N TYR A 113 3.48 -0.80 4.76
CA TYR A 113 4.82 -0.39 4.36
C TYR A 113 5.36 -1.22 3.20
N SER A 114 5.07 -2.53 3.19
CA SER A 114 5.47 -3.47 2.14
C SER A 114 4.90 -3.12 0.78
N LEU A 115 3.71 -2.48 0.71
CA LEU A 115 3.10 -2.05 -0.55
C LEU A 115 3.85 -0.91 -1.26
N THR A 116 4.74 -0.20 -0.55
CA THR A 116 5.52 0.90 -1.14
C THR A 116 6.37 0.42 -2.33
N ILE A 117 7.05 -0.72 -2.19
CA ILE A 117 7.92 -1.25 -3.26
C ILE A 117 7.09 -1.74 -4.46
N PRO A 118 6.07 -2.62 -4.30
CA PRO A 118 5.18 -3.03 -5.39
C PRO A 118 4.54 -1.86 -6.14
N ILE A 119 4.07 -0.82 -5.43
CA ILE A 119 3.43 0.35 -6.04
C ILE A 119 4.43 1.13 -6.91
N ILE A 120 5.65 1.38 -6.40
CA ILE A 120 6.69 2.05 -7.18
C ILE A 120 7.09 1.19 -8.39
N MET A 121 7.21 -0.13 -8.19
CA MET A 121 7.52 -1.06 -9.27
C MET A 121 6.47 -1.01 -10.38
N TYR A 122 5.18 -0.94 -10.01
CA TYR A 122 4.08 -0.84 -10.96
C TYR A 122 4.17 0.45 -11.80
N HIS A 123 4.21 1.62 -11.16
CA HIS A 123 4.20 2.91 -11.87
C HIS A 123 5.51 3.21 -12.62
N VAL A 124 6.66 2.77 -12.12
CA VAL A 124 7.95 3.11 -12.73
C VAL A 124 8.38 2.07 -13.77
N LEU A 125 8.09 0.79 -13.57
CA LEU A 125 8.57 -0.28 -14.46
C LEU A 125 7.46 -0.78 -15.37
N LEU A 126 6.30 -1.17 -14.82
CA LEU A 126 5.30 -1.93 -15.58
C LEU A 126 4.42 -1.04 -16.46
N GLU A 127 4.02 0.14 -15.96
CA GLU A 127 3.17 1.08 -16.68
C GLU A 127 3.81 1.59 -17.99
N PRO A 128 5.11 2.00 -18.03
CA PRO A 128 5.75 2.41 -19.28
C PRO A 128 6.01 1.27 -20.26
N LEU A 129 6.11 0.02 -19.78
CA LEU A 129 6.33 -1.17 -20.60
C LEU A 129 5.05 -1.64 -21.32
N ALA A 130 3.89 -1.03 -21.05
CA ALA A 130 2.60 -1.39 -21.60
C ALA A 130 2.30 -2.91 -21.50
N LEU A 131 2.72 -3.53 -20.39
CA LEU A 131 2.43 -4.93 -20.12
C LEU A 131 0.91 -5.13 -20.02
N ASP A 132 0.44 -6.32 -20.42
CA ASP A 132 -0.94 -6.72 -20.21
C ASP A 132 -1.29 -6.58 -18.72
N TYR A 133 -2.39 -5.87 -18.44
CA TYR A 133 -2.86 -5.57 -17.08
C TYR A 133 -2.95 -6.84 -16.22
N SER A 134 -3.44 -7.94 -16.81
CA SER A 134 -3.58 -9.21 -16.11
C SER A 134 -2.23 -9.79 -15.65
N LEU A 135 -1.21 -9.66 -16.48
CA LEU A 135 0.15 -10.13 -16.17
C LEU A 135 0.77 -9.26 -15.06
N ALA A 136 0.61 -7.94 -15.15
CA ALA A 136 1.13 -7.00 -14.17
C ALA A 136 0.53 -7.23 -12.77
N GLU A 137 -0.76 -7.52 -12.68
CA GLU A 137 -1.44 -7.86 -11.43
C GLU A 137 -0.89 -9.15 -10.79
N ILE A 138 -0.69 -10.20 -11.60
CA ILE A 138 -0.13 -11.46 -11.12
C ILE A 138 1.29 -11.24 -10.59
N ILE A 139 2.12 -10.50 -11.33
CA ILE A 139 3.49 -10.17 -10.90
C ILE A 139 3.47 -9.38 -9.58
N PHE A 140 2.56 -8.42 -9.46
CA PHE A 140 2.39 -7.62 -8.24
C PHE A 140 2.02 -8.50 -7.04
N ILE A 141 1.01 -9.36 -7.18
CA ILE A 141 0.55 -10.24 -6.11
C ILE A 141 1.65 -11.22 -5.68
N LEU A 142 2.32 -11.85 -6.66
CA LEU A 142 3.42 -12.77 -6.37
C LEU A 142 4.57 -12.07 -5.65
N PHE A 143 4.97 -10.88 -6.11
CA PHE A 143 6.01 -10.10 -5.48
C PHE A 143 5.63 -9.69 -4.05
N PHE A 144 4.40 -9.23 -3.83
CA PHE A 144 3.89 -8.90 -2.50
C PHE A 144 3.90 -10.11 -1.56
N LEU A 145 3.44 -11.27 -2.01
CA LEU A 145 3.42 -12.50 -1.20
C LEU A 145 4.84 -12.95 -0.83
N LEU A 146 5.79 -12.89 -1.76
CA LEU A 146 7.21 -13.19 -1.51
C LEU A 146 7.81 -12.24 -0.48
N LEU A 147 7.52 -10.94 -0.59
CA LEU A 147 7.98 -9.93 0.36
C LEU A 147 7.40 -10.18 1.75
N MET A 148 6.09 -10.43 1.84
CA MET A 148 5.40 -10.74 3.10
C MET A 148 5.93 -12.03 3.73
N TYR A 149 6.19 -13.07 2.94
CA TYR A 149 6.82 -14.30 3.42
C TYR A 149 8.18 -14.03 4.08
N ARG A 150 9.04 -13.25 3.42
CA ARG A 150 10.36 -12.87 3.96
C ARG A 150 10.24 -12.05 5.25
N ILE A 151 9.26 -11.16 5.32
CA ILE A 151 9.01 -10.34 6.50
C ILE A 151 8.51 -11.18 7.67
N ILE A 152 7.51 -12.03 7.44
CA ILE A 152 6.86 -12.82 8.50
C ILE A 152 7.87 -13.81 9.12
N THR A 153 8.77 -14.37 8.31
CA THR A 153 9.78 -15.32 8.77
C THR A 153 10.85 -14.70 9.70
N ILE A 154 10.99 -13.38 9.72
CA ILE A 154 11.88 -12.65 10.65
C ILE A 154 11.36 -12.71 12.09
N TYR A 155 10.04 -12.76 12.29
CA TYR A 155 9.44 -12.81 13.63
C TYR A 155 9.66 -14.19 14.29
N PRO A 156 9.74 -14.25 15.62
CA PRO A 156 9.91 -15.53 16.33
C PRO A 156 8.72 -16.47 16.09
N LYS A 157 9.00 -17.78 16.12
CA LYS A 157 7.97 -18.83 16.10
C LYS A 157 7.17 -18.83 17.40
N TYR A 158 5.92 -19.29 17.31
CA TYR A 158 5.08 -19.53 18.46
C TYR A 158 5.51 -20.80 19.19
N ASN A 159 6.16 -20.66 20.35
CA ASN A 159 6.67 -21.81 21.14
C ASN A 159 5.70 -22.31 22.22
N GLY A 160 4.38 -22.22 22.03
CA GLY A 160 3.41 -22.92 22.90
C GLY A 160 3.21 -22.40 24.34
N LYS A 161 4.08 -21.55 24.89
CA LYS A 161 3.89 -20.97 26.23
C LYS A 161 2.88 -19.82 26.17
N ILE A 162 1.62 -20.15 26.43
CA ILE A 162 0.58 -19.23 26.90
C ILE A 162 1.04 -18.77 28.28
N ARG A 163 1.19 -17.46 28.46
CA ARG A 163 1.34 -16.82 29.77
C ARG A 163 0.17 -15.89 29.95
#